data_AF-A0A2A6E0L9-F1
#
_entry.id   AF-A0A2A6E0L9-F1
#
_cell.length_a   1.000
_cell.length_b   1.000
_cell.length_c   1.000
_cell.angle_alpha   90.00
_cell.angle_beta   90.00
_cell.angle_gamma   90.00
#
_symmetry.space_group_name_H-M   'P 1'
#
loop_
_entity.id
_entity.type
_entity.pdbx_description
1 polymer ?
#
loop_
_entity_poly.entity_id
_entity_poly.type
_entity_poly.pdbx_seq_one_letter_code
_entity_poly.pdbx_strand_id
1 'polypeptide(L)'
;MELPKLREEEVPVEGGLTSWLLFLKGIEREQWEVLAMQEPALKKAMTTLEILSQSEEARWRYEARQKFLRDQASMLEGAREEGRAEGRAEGKEEVARNLLAMGISVEVIAKATGLSIDQIRALADHNR
;
A
#
# COMPACT_ATOMS: atom_id res chain seq x y z
N MET A 1 -51.83 -8.82 6.72
CA MET A 1 -51.52 -10.16 7.24
C MET A 1 -50.01 -10.25 7.38
N GLU A 2 -49.50 -10.48 8.58
CA GLU A 2 -48.07 -10.65 8.83
C GLU A 2 -47.67 -12.12 8.62
N LEU A 3 -46.52 -12.36 7.98
CA LEU A 3 -45.98 -13.70 7.79
C LEU A 3 -45.30 -14.19 9.08
N PRO A 4 -45.53 -15.45 9.52
CA PRO A 4 -44.91 -15.99 10.71
C PRO A 4 -43.38 -16.00 10.60
N LYS A 5 -42.68 -15.69 11.70
CA LYS A 5 -41.20 -15.78 11.76
C LYS A 5 -40.77 -17.24 11.58
N LEU A 6 -39.95 -17.51 10.55
CA LEU A 6 -39.39 -18.83 10.26
C LEU A 6 -38.55 -19.32 11.45
N ARG A 7 -38.96 -20.44 12.06
CA ARG A 7 -38.20 -21.19 13.07
C ARG A 7 -37.42 -22.29 12.34
N GLU A 8 -36.14 -22.45 12.67
CA GLU A 8 -35.20 -23.32 11.95
C GLU A 8 -35.50 -24.82 12.10
N GLU A 9 -36.27 -25.21 13.11
CA GLU A 9 -36.50 -26.63 13.46
C GLU A 9 -37.68 -27.31 12.74
N GLU A 10 -38.52 -26.58 11.99
CA GLU A 10 -39.74 -27.14 11.37
C GLU A 10 -39.98 -26.65 9.94
N VAL A 11 -38.96 -26.60 9.09
CA VAL A 11 -39.19 -26.23 7.68
C VAL A 11 -38.98 -27.45 6.79
N PRO A 12 -40.05 -28.05 6.25
CA PRO A 12 -39.93 -28.99 5.16
C PRO A 12 -39.14 -28.32 4.05
N VAL A 13 -38.11 -29.00 3.54
CA VAL A 13 -37.26 -28.54 2.43
C VAL A 13 -38.03 -28.67 1.10
N GLU A 14 -39.30 -28.29 1.09
CA GLU A 14 -40.18 -28.38 -0.05
C GLU A 14 -40.61 -26.96 -0.43
N GLY A 15 -39.79 -26.32 -1.27
CA GLY A 15 -40.19 -25.11 -1.99
C GLY A 15 -39.09 -24.06 -2.14
N GLY A 16 -39.00 -23.50 -3.35
CA GLY A 16 -37.99 -22.50 -3.71
C GLY A 16 -37.89 -21.32 -2.77
N LEU A 17 -39.01 -20.78 -2.30
CA LEU A 17 -39.01 -19.62 -1.42
C LEU A 17 -38.33 -19.88 -0.08
N THR A 18 -38.48 -21.09 0.48
CA THR A 18 -37.80 -21.50 1.72
C THR A 18 -36.29 -21.52 1.51
N SER A 19 -35.83 -22.12 0.42
CA SER A 19 -34.41 -22.17 0.04
C SER A 19 -33.81 -20.76 -0.07
N TRP A 20 -34.54 -19.81 -0.65
CA TRP A 20 -34.15 -18.40 -0.75
C TRP A 20 -34.14 -17.67 0.60
N LEU A 21 -35.14 -17.89 1.46
CA LEU A 21 -35.20 -17.27 2.79
C LEU A 21 -34.08 -17.79 3.70
N LEU A 22 -33.76 -19.07 3.60
CA LEU A 22 -32.61 -19.65 4.29
C LEU A 22 -31.31 -19.04 3.75
N PHE A 23 -31.13 -18.93 2.42
CA PHE A 23 -29.98 -18.25 1.78
C PHE A 23 -29.73 -16.85 2.33
N LEU A 24 -30.78 -16.06 2.47
CA LEU A 24 -30.68 -14.69 3.01
C LEU A 24 -30.44 -14.65 4.53
N LYS A 25 -30.76 -15.73 5.27
CA LYS A 25 -30.49 -15.85 6.71
C LYS A 25 -29.06 -16.25 7.05
N GLY A 26 -28.28 -16.76 6.10
CA GLY A 26 -26.85 -17.03 6.29
C GLY A 26 -26.51 -18.33 7.04
N ILE A 27 -27.23 -19.43 6.77
CA ILE A 27 -26.84 -20.79 7.23
C ILE A 27 -25.43 -21.23 6.71
N GLU A 28 -24.83 -22.26 7.30
CA GLU A 28 -23.43 -22.69 7.08
C GLU A 28 -23.19 -23.52 5.80
N ARG A 29 -22.02 -23.36 5.16
CA ARG A 29 -21.65 -23.85 3.81
C ARG A 29 -21.96 -25.34 3.57
N GLU A 30 -21.88 -26.17 4.61
CA GLU A 30 -22.14 -27.61 4.57
C GLU A 30 -23.61 -27.98 4.33
N GLN A 31 -24.58 -27.14 4.75
CA GLN A 31 -26.01 -27.41 4.59
C GLN A 31 -26.54 -27.02 3.19
N TRP A 32 -25.69 -26.38 2.36
CA TRP A 32 -26.08 -25.80 1.08
C TRP A 32 -25.87 -26.69 -0.14
N GLU A 33 -24.89 -27.60 -0.11
CA GLU A 33 -24.60 -28.45 -1.27
C GLU A 33 -25.83 -29.29 -1.65
N VAL A 34 -26.60 -29.72 -0.64
CA VAL A 34 -27.86 -30.44 -0.80
C VAL A 34 -28.96 -29.57 -1.41
N LEU A 35 -29.05 -28.30 -1.02
CA LEU A 35 -30.06 -27.34 -1.50
C LEU A 35 -29.77 -26.84 -2.92
N ALA A 36 -28.50 -26.56 -3.23
CA ALA A 36 -28.06 -26.07 -4.53
C ALA A 36 -28.12 -27.13 -5.64
N MET A 37 -28.16 -28.41 -5.30
CA MET A 37 -28.41 -29.50 -6.27
C MET A 37 -29.85 -29.51 -6.79
N GLN A 38 -30.81 -29.03 -5.99
CA GLN A 38 -32.23 -29.05 -6.35
C GLN A 38 -32.67 -27.76 -7.08
N GLU A 39 -31.94 -26.64 -6.91
CA GLU A 39 -32.31 -25.34 -7.48
C GLU A 39 -31.15 -24.65 -8.24
N PRO A 40 -31.12 -24.75 -9.58
CA PRO A 40 -30.10 -24.12 -10.40
C PRO A 40 -29.97 -22.60 -10.26
N ALA A 41 -31.08 -21.92 -9.97
CA ALA A 41 -31.11 -20.46 -9.77
C ALA A 41 -30.39 -20.05 -8.48
N LEU A 42 -30.55 -20.83 -7.41
CA LEU A 42 -29.88 -20.60 -6.14
C LEU A 42 -28.37 -20.83 -6.26
N LYS A 43 -27.97 -21.88 -6.98
CA LYS A 43 -26.56 -22.14 -7.32
C LYS A 43 -25.92 -20.96 -8.06
N LYS A 44 -26.63 -20.37 -9.04
CA LYS A 44 -26.14 -19.20 -9.79
C LYS A 44 -25.96 -17.97 -8.89
N ALA A 45 -26.91 -17.70 -7.99
CA ALA A 45 -26.79 -16.60 -7.03
C ALA A 45 -25.59 -16.79 -6.09
N MET A 46 -25.36 -18.01 -5.61
CA MET A 46 -24.23 -18.34 -4.74
C MET A 46 -22.88 -18.16 -5.45
N THR A 47 -22.71 -18.70 -6.66
CA THR A 47 -21.48 -18.50 -7.44
C THR A 47 -21.25 -17.02 -7.74
N THR A 48 -22.32 -16.25 -7.99
CA THR A 48 -22.21 -14.81 -8.20
C THR A 48 -21.75 -14.11 -6.92
N LEU A 49 -22.30 -14.47 -5.75
CA LEU A 49 -21.87 -13.91 -4.47
C LEU A 49 -20.40 -14.26 -4.15
N GLU A 50 -19.97 -15.50 -4.41
CA GLU A 50 -18.58 -15.92 -4.22
C GLU A 50 -17.62 -15.18 -5.17
N ILE A 51 -18.04 -14.94 -6.43
CA ILE A 51 -17.30 -14.10 -7.38
C ILE A 51 -17.29 -12.63 -6.93
N LEU A 52 -18.37 -12.12 -6.36
CA LEU A 52 -18.47 -10.74 -5.88
C LEU A 52 -17.70 -10.51 -4.57
N SER A 53 -17.67 -11.47 -3.65
CA SER A 53 -16.78 -11.43 -2.49
C SER A 53 -15.33 -11.52 -2.93
N GLN A 54 -15.05 -12.32 -3.95
CA GLN A 54 -13.76 -12.28 -4.65
C GLN A 54 -13.54 -10.96 -5.41
N SER A 55 -14.58 -10.20 -5.77
CA SER A 55 -14.43 -8.89 -6.42
C SER A 55 -14.00 -7.81 -5.44
N GLU A 56 -14.49 -7.86 -4.19
CA GLU A 56 -13.97 -7.03 -3.10
C GLU A 56 -12.52 -7.44 -2.76
N GLU A 57 -12.25 -8.74 -2.66
CA GLU A 57 -10.89 -9.23 -2.44
C GLU A 57 -9.96 -8.91 -3.62
N ALA A 58 -10.44 -8.99 -4.86
CA ALA A 58 -9.68 -8.64 -6.06
C ALA A 58 -9.41 -7.15 -6.13
N ARG A 59 -10.40 -6.32 -5.74
CA ARG A 59 -10.22 -4.88 -5.60
C ARG A 59 -9.21 -4.57 -4.51
N TRP A 60 -9.29 -5.21 -3.35
CA TRP A 60 -8.33 -5.06 -2.27
C TRP A 60 -6.91 -5.48 -2.71
N ARG A 61 -6.75 -6.64 -3.36
CA ARG A 61 -5.47 -7.10 -3.93
C ARG A 61 -4.92 -6.12 -4.96
N TYR A 62 -5.78 -5.57 -5.81
CA TYR A 62 -5.40 -4.53 -6.78
C TYR A 62 -4.94 -3.26 -6.08
N GLU A 63 -5.71 -2.74 -5.12
CA GLU A 63 -5.39 -1.54 -4.34
C GLU A 63 -4.11 -1.73 -3.52
N ALA A 64 -3.93 -2.88 -2.88
CA ALA A 64 -2.73 -3.24 -2.13
C ALA A 64 -1.49 -3.28 -3.04
N ARG A 65 -1.61 -3.86 -4.23
CA ARG A 65 -0.54 -3.85 -5.23
C ARG A 65 -0.21 -2.44 -5.71
N GLN A 66 -1.23 -1.63 -6.02
CA GLN A 66 -1.04 -0.24 -6.43
C GLN A 66 -0.36 0.58 -5.33
N LYS A 67 -0.80 0.41 -4.08
CA LYS A 67 -0.17 1.04 -2.92
C LYS A 67 1.30 0.64 -2.80
N PHE A 68 1.61 -0.65 -2.84
CA PHE A 68 2.99 -1.14 -2.77
C PHE A 68 3.89 -0.57 -3.88
N LEU A 69 3.40 -0.49 -5.12
CA LEU A 69 4.15 0.08 -6.23
C LEU A 69 4.40 1.58 -6.04
N ARG A 70 3.42 2.33 -5.53
CA ARG A 70 3.56 3.75 -5.21
C ARG A 70 4.53 3.99 -4.06
N ASP A 71 4.44 3.18 -3.01
CA ASP A 71 5.35 3.26 -1.87
C ASP A 71 6.80 2.99 -2.33
N GLN A 72 7.03 1.95 -3.15
CA GLN A 72 8.35 1.69 -3.72
C GLN A 72 8.86 2.82 -4.62
N ALA A 73 8.01 3.38 -5.48
CA ALA A 73 8.39 4.49 -6.35
C ALA A 73 8.79 5.71 -5.52
N SER A 74 8.00 6.04 -4.49
CA SER A 74 8.26 7.17 -3.59
C SER A 74 9.55 6.97 -2.79
N MET A 75 9.77 5.77 -2.25
CA MET A 75 11.01 5.43 -1.53
C MET A 75 12.24 5.58 -2.43
N LEU A 76 12.17 5.09 -3.67
CA LEU A 76 13.28 5.18 -4.61
C LEU A 76 13.56 6.62 -5.05
N GLU A 77 12.50 7.42 -5.24
CA GLU A 77 12.63 8.84 -5.56
C GLU A 77 13.28 9.61 -4.40
N GLY A 78 12.79 9.41 -3.18
CA GLY A 78 13.37 10.00 -1.97
C GLY A 78 14.85 9.64 -1.81
N ALA A 79 15.21 8.36 -1.91
CA ALA A 79 16.60 7.92 -1.82
C ALA A 79 17.51 8.54 -2.90
N ARG A 80 16.99 8.75 -4.11
CA ARG A 80 17.75 9.43 -5.17
C ARG A 80 17.90 10.93 -4.94
N GLU A 81 16.89 11.57 -4.38
CA GLU A 81 16.97 13.00 -4.06
C GLU A 81 17.96 13.24 -2.93
N GLU A 82 17.87 12.45 -1.85
CA GLU A 82 18.79 12.46 -0.72
C GLU A 82 20.23 12.22 -1.18
N GLY A 83 20.49 11.13 -1.92
CA GLY A 83 21.83 10.86 -2.44
C GLY A 83 22.39 11.95 -3.36
N ARG A 84 21.53 12.65 -4.13
CA ARG A 84 21.98 13.82 -4.92
C ARG A 84 22.23 15.06 -4.05
N ALA A 85 21.49 15.23 -2.97
CA ALA A 85 21.71 16.33 -2.04
C ALA A 85 23.02 16.13 -1.27
N GLU A 86 23.22 14.93 -0.72
CA GLU A 86 24.45 14.51 -0.04
C GLU A 86 25.66 14.62 -0.96
N GLY A 87 25.62 14.01 -2.16
CA GLY A 87 26.76 14.07 -3.09
C GLY A 87 27.10 15.50 -3.53
N ARG A 88 26.13 16.41 -3.62
CA ARG A 88 26.41 17.83 -3.88
C ARG A 88 27.03 18.53 -2.68
N ALA A 89 26.63 18.19 -1.45
CA ALA A 89 27.21 18.73 -0.23
C ALA A 89 28.65 18.23 -0.06
N GLU A 90 28.87 16.92 -0.14
CA GLU A 90 30.19 16.30 -0.06
C GLU A 90 31.14 16.85 -1.14
N GLY A 91 30.69 16.97 -2.38
CA GLY A 91 31.50 17.54 -3.46
C GLY A 91 31.90 19.00 -3.22
N LYS A 92 31.01 19.81 -2.61
CA LYS A 92 31.37 21.18 -2.21
C LYS A 92 32.42 21.21 -1.10
N GLU A 93 32.31 20.32 -0.13
CA GLU A 93 33.30 20.21 0.94
C GLU A 93 34.65 19.72 0.43
N GLU A 94 34.67 18.72 -0.44
CA GLU A 94 35.90 18.20 -1.06
C GLU A 94 36.63 19.29 -1.85
N VAL A 95 35.89 20.03 -2.69
CA VAL A 95 36.44 21.18 -3.42
C VAL A 95 36.97 22.23 -2.43
N ALA A 96 36.23 22.55 -1.37
CA ALA A 96 36.69 23.51 -0.37
C ALA A 96 37.99 23.07 0.33
N ARG A 97 38.11 21.78 0.71
CA ARG A 97 39.33 21.23 1.31
C ARG A 97 40.51 21.31 0.36
N ASN A 98 40.31 20.98 -0.91
CA ASN A 98 41.36 21.07 -1.94
C ASN A 98 41.82 22.53 -2.13
N LEU A 99 40.89 23.48 -2.21
CA LEU A 99 41.23 24.91 -2.34
C LEU A 99 41.96 25.45 -1.09
N LEU A 100 41.57 25.01 0.11
CA LEU A 100 42.29 25.33 1.35
C LEU A 100 43.72 24.80 1.32
N ALA A 101 43.93 23.56 0.87
CA ALA A 101 45.25 22.95 0.73
C ALA A 101 46.13 23.69 -0.31
N MET A 102 45.51 24.33 -1.30
CA MET A 102 46.19 25.20 -2.27
C MET A 102 46.49 26.61 -1.73
N GLY A 103 46.13 26.90 -0.48
CA GLY A 103 46.38 28.21 0.17
C GLY A 103 45.45 29.33 -0.29
N ILE A 104 44.30 28.99 -0.90
CA ILE A 104 43.31 29.99 -1.32
C ILE A 104 42.58 30.54 -0.08
N SER A 105 42.28 31.84 -0.08
CA SER A 105 41.63 32.48 1.07
C SER A 105 40.20 31.98 1.28
N VAL A 106 39.77 31.95 2.54
CA VAL A 106 38.46 31.45 2.95
C VAL A 106 37.31 32.21 2.29
N GLU A 107 37.48 33.52 2.07
CA GLU A 107 36.47 34.38 1.43
C GLU A 107 36.25 34.01 -0.04
N VAL A 108 37.32 33.66 -0.76
CA VAL A 108 37.24 33.23 -2.15
C VAL A 108 36.60 31.85 -2.25
N ILE A 109 36.97 30.94 -1.35
CA ILE A 109 36.38 29.59 -1.29
C ILE A 109 34.88 29.68 -1.00
N ALA A 110 34.46 30.49 -0.03
CA ALA A 110 33.05 30.72 0.29
C ALA A 110 32.25 31.17 -0.92
N LYS A 111 32.80 32.12 -1.69
CA LYS A 111 32.18 32.61 -2.92
C LYS A 111 32.11 31.53 -4.02
N ALA A 112 33.11 30.66 -4.13
CA ALA A 112 33.19 29.65 -5.17
C ALA A 112 32.30 28.42 -4.89
N THR A 113 32.25 27.94 -3.65
CA THR A 113 31.51 26.72 -3.28
C THR A 113 30.10 27.01 -2.76
N GLY A 114 29.85 28.26 -2.34
CA GLY A 114 28.62 28.68 -1.68
C GLY A 114 28.51 28.17 -0.23
N LEU A 115 29.59 27.68 0.36
CA LEU A 115 29.67 27.35 1.78
C LEU A 115 29.87 28.62 2.61
N SER A 116 29.39 28.62 3.85
CA SER A 116 29.66 29.69 4.80
C SER A 116 31.14 29.67 5.24
N ILE A 117 31.63 30.83 5.68
CA ILE A 117 32.98 30.97 6.23
C ILE A 117 33.19 30.01 7.42
N ASP A 118 32.18 29.85 8.28
CA ASP A 118 32.26 28.97 9.44
C ASP A 118 32.37 27.50 9.04
N GLN A 119 31.62 27.05 8.04
CA GLN A 119 31.76 25.69 7.49
C GLN A 119 33.17 25.46 6.94
N ILE A 120 33.73 26.41 6.19
CA ILE A 120 35.08 26.28 5.62
C ILE A 120 36.15 26.26 6.72
N ARG A 121 35.99 27.06 7.77
CA ARG A 121 36.91 27.04 8.93
C ARG A 121 36.85 25.71 9.67
N ALA A 122 35.66 25.16 9.89
CA ALA A 122 35.49 23.85 10.51
C ALA A 122 36.17 22.73 9.69
N LEU A 123 36.14 22.82 8.35
CA LEU A 123 36.87 21.89 7.47
C LEU A 123 38.40 22.02 7.59
N ALA A 124 38.91 23.21 7.88
CA ALA A 124 40.35 23.43 8.10
C ALA A 124 40.82 22.84 9.45
N ASP A 125 39.98 22.94 10.48
CA ASP A 125 40.30 22.45 11.83
C ASP A 125 40.30 20.92 11.93
N HIS A 126 39.49 20.23 11.11
CA HIS A 126 39.44 18.75 11.06
C HIS A 126 40.61 18.08 10.31
N ASN A 127 41.47 18.86 9.65
CA ASN A 127 42.56 18.36 8.80
C ASN A 127 43.95 18.59 9.43
N ARG A 128 44.01 18.99 10.71
CA ARG A 128 45.22 19.34 11.45
C ARG A 128 45.49 18.35 12.57
#